data_AF-A0A422QPR3-F1
#
_entry.id   AF-A0A422QPR3-F1
#
_cell.length_a   1.000
_cell.length_b   1.000
_cell.length_c   1.000
_cell.angle_alpha   90.00
_cell.angle_beta   90.00
_cell.angle_gamma   90.00
#
_symmetry.space_group_name_H-M   'P 1'
#
loop_
_entity.id
_entity.type
_entity.pdbx_description
1 polymer ?
#
loop_
_entity_poly.entity_id
_entity_poly.type
_entity_poly.pdbx_seq_one_letter_code
_entity_poly.pdbx_strand_id
1 'polypeptide(L)'
;MSEQNSPIDPASLDSLDAIADCLADAFEDGDGAIIGAALKAVSQAPGLGALAAAVGVPREQLGAALASGEFDLDLTLEIMKVVDLHMSGGHSDS
;
A
#
# COMPACT_ATOMS: atom_id res chain seq x y z
N MET A 1 -5.33 -21.89 11.71
CA MET A 1 -4.93 -20.83 12.65
C MET A 1 -4.83 -19.56 11.82
N SER A 2 -5.81 -18.67 11.90
CA SER A 2 -5.78 -17.41 11.16
C SER A 2 -5.41 -16.33 12.15
N GLU A 3 -4.12 -16.06 12.23
CA GLU A 3 -3.57 -15.02 13.09
C GLU A 3 -4.17 -13.68 12.69
N GLN A 4 -4.81 -13.06 13.68
CA GLN A 4 -5.35 -11.71 13.66
C GLN A 4 -4.16 -10.74 13.54
N ASN A 5 -3.66 -10.54 12.33
CA ASN A 5 -2.52 -9.65 12.07
C ASN A 5 -3.03 -8.20 11.95
N SER A 6 -2.92 -7.45 13.05
CA SER A 6 -2.99 -5.99 13.23
C SER A 6 -4.09 -5.14 12.53
N PRO A 7 -4.54 -4.02 13.16
CA PRO A 7 -5.81 -3.35 12.86
C PRO A 7 -5.68 -2.32 11.73
N ILE A 8 -5.09 -2.70 10.59
CA ILE A 8 -5.07 -1.81 9.44
C ILE A 8 -6.47 -1.85 8.84
N ASP A 9 -7.24 -0.81 9.12
CA ASP A 9 -8.61 -0.71 8.66
C ASP A 9 -8.60 -0.37 7.16
N PRO A 10 -9.07 -1.26 6.27
CA PRO A 10 -9.06 -0.98 4.84
C PRO A 10 -9.97 0.19 4.46
N ALA A 11 -10.95 0.55 5.30
CA ALA A 11 -11.84 1.67 5.02
C ALA A 11 -11.18 3.03 5.31
N SER A 12 -10.12 3.08 6.14
CA SER A 12 -9.31 4.30 6.31
C SER A 12 -8.38 4.57 5.12
N LEU A 13 -8.18 3.59 4.24
CA LEU A 13 -7.37 3.66 3.04
C LEU A 13 -8.20 4.13 1.82
N ASP A 14 -8.99 5.20 2.00
CA ASP A 14 -9.89 5.69 0.96
C ASP A 14 -9.17 6.49 -0.16
N SER A 15 -7.94 6.94 0.11
CA SER A 15 -7.17 7.84 -0.75
C SER A 15 -5.74 7.32 -0.96
N LEU A 16 -5.07 7.83 -2.01
CA LEU A 16 -3.69 7.47 -2.32
C LEU A 16 -2.73 7.85 -1.18
N ASP A 17 -2.91 9.04 -0.59
CA ASP A 17 -2.17 9.50 0.60
C ASP A 17 -2.21 8.46 1.73
N ALA A 18 -3.42 8.05 2.13
CA ALA A 18 -3.59 7.12 3.24
C ALA A 18 -2.94 5.75 2.97
N ILE A 19 -3.00 5.30 1.72
CA ILE A 19 -2.31 4.09 1.28
C ILE A 19 -0.79 4.27 1.33
N ALA A 20 -0.30 5.41 0.84
CA ALA A 20 1.12 5.69 0.80
C ALA A 20 1.73 5.78 2.21
N ASP A 21 1.05 6.49 3.12
CA ASP A 21 1.42 6.64 4.52
C ASP A 21 1.44 5.29 5.25
N CYS A 22 0.39 4.48 5.05
CA CYS A 22 0.30 3.13 5.63
C CYS A 22 1.43 2.21 5.15
N LEU A 23 1.77 2.26 3.85
CA LEU A 23 2.86 1.46 3.30
C LEU A 23 4.21 1.97 3.78
N ALA A 24 4.41 3.28 3.86
CA ALA A 24 5.64 3.88 4.36
C ALA A 24 5.92 3.47 5.80
N ASP A 25 4.92 3.56 6.69
CA ASP A 25 5.01 3.13 8.09
C ASP A 25 5.36 1.64 8.20
N ALA A 26 4.71 0.79 7.39
CA ALA A 26 5.00 -0.64 7.34
C ALA A 26 6.42 -0.95 6.83
N PHE A 27 6.91 -0.20 5.84
CA PHE A 27 8.29 -0.35 5.34
C PHE A 27 9.34 0.19 6.33
N GLU A 28 9.01 1.22 7.11
CA GLU A 28 9.89 1.78 8.16
C GLU A 28 10.08 0.78 9.30
N ASP A 29 9.02 0.06 9.69
CA ASP A 29 9.09 -1.00 10.70
C ASP A 29 9.99 -2.16 10.24
N GLY A 30 9.91 -2.52 8.96
CA GLY A 30 10.77 -3.53 8.34
C GLY A 30 10.38 -4.99 8.68
N ASP A 31 9.30 -5.20 9.43
CA ASP A 31 8.77 -6.54 9.71
C ASP A 31 7.90 -7.05 8.55
N GLY A 32 8.27 -8.21 7.99
CA GLY A 32 7.53 -8.84 6.89
C GLY A 32 6.07 -9.16 7.22
N ALA A 33 5.73 -9.38 8.50
CA ALA A 33 4.36 -9.59 8.94
C ALA A 33 3.53 -8.29 8.89
N ILE A 34 4.12 -7.16 9.28
CA ILE A 34 3.49 -5.83 9.21
C ILE A 34 3.30 -5.43 7.75
N ILE A 35 4.35 -5.57 6.93
CA ILE A 35 4.32 -5.29 5.49
C ILE A 35 3.23 -6.13 4.82
N GLY A 36 3.17 -7.43 5.12
CA GLY A 36 2.11 -8.31 4.58
C GLY A 36 0.70 -7.89 5.00
N ALA A 37 0.52 -7.43 6.25
CA ALA A 37 -0.77 -6.93 6.72
C ALA A 37 -1.20 -5.64 5.99
N ALA A 38 -0.27 -4.70 5.81
CA ALA A 38 -0.53 -3.45 5.11
C ALA A 38 -0.93 -3.70 3.66
N LEU A 39 -0.18 -4.54 2.95
CA LEU A 39 -0.47 -4.89 1.56
C LEU A 39 -1.85 -5.57 1.42
N LYS A 40 -2.19 -6.45 2.36
CA LYS A 40 -3.50 -7.08 2.40
C LYS A 40 -4.61 -6.07 2.65
N ALA A 41 -4.44 -5.11 3.56
CA ALA A 41 -5.42 -4.06 3.79
C ALA A 41 -5.60 -3.15 2.55
N VAL A 42 -4.49 -2.76 1.90
CA VAL A 42 -4.51 -1.98 0.65
C VAL A 42 -5.26 -2.73 -0.46
N SER A 43 -5.13 -4.06 -0.53
CA SER A 43 -5.87 -4.88 -1.51
C SER A 43 -7.39 -4.78 -1.36
N GLN A 44 -7.89 -4.50 -0.15
CA GLN A 44 -9.31 -4.37 0.16
C GLN A 44 -9.77 -2.90 0.23
N ALA A 45 -8.86 -1.96 0.04
CA ALA A 45 -9.10 -0.55 0.24
C ALA A 45 -9.97 0.08 -0.89
N PRO A 46 -10.80 1.09 -0.57
CA PRO A 46 -11.47 1.90 -1.58
C PRO A 46 -10.45 2.58 -2.51
N GLY A 47 -9.37 3.11 -1.93
CA GLY A 47 -8.32 3.87 -2.60
C GLY A 47 -7.40 3.06 -3.52
N LEU A 48 -7.53 1.73 -3.56
CA LEU A 48 -6.73 0.84 -4.41
C LEU A 48 -6.72 1.29 -5.89
N GLY A 49 -7.84 1.84 -6.38
CA GLY A 49 -7.93 2.35 -7.74
C GLY A 49 -7.02 3.56 -8.01
N ALA A 50 -6.86 4.44 -7.01
CA ALA A 50 -5.96 5.58 -7.12
C ALA A 50 -4.49 5.13 -7.13
N LEU A 51 -4.14 4.15 -6.28
CA LEU A 51 -2.80 3.53 -6.30
C LEU A 51 -2.52 2.84 -7.64
N ALA A 52 -3.46 2.05 -8.14
CA ALA A 52 -3.33 1.39 -9.43
C ALA A 52 -3.11 2.38 -10.58
N ALA A 53 -3.84 3.50 -10.58
CA ALA A 53 -3.66 4.56 -11.56
C ALA A 53 -2.30 5.26 -11.45
N ALA A 54 -1.79 5.47 -10.22
CA ALA A 54 -0.50 6.09 -9.99
C ALA A 54 0.69 5.20 -10.37
N VAL A 55 0.58 3.89 -10.09
CA VAL A 55 1.54 2.86 -10.49
C VAL A 55 1.42 2.54 -12.00
N GLY A 56 0.30 2.87 -12.64
CA GLY A 56 0.10 2.60 -14.06
C GLY A 56 -0.29 1.15 -14.38
N VAL A 57 -0.87 0.43 -13.42
CA VAL A 57 -1.33 -0.96 -13.56
C VAL A 57 -2.85 -1.05 -13.38
N PRO A 58 -3.51 -2.11 -13.89
CA PRO A 58 -4.93 -2.35 -13.65
C PRO A 58 -5.23 -2.61 -12.17
N ARG A 59 -6.35 -2.07 -11.67
CA ARG A 59 -6.82 -2.28 -10.28
C ARG A 59 -6.92 -3.75 -9.91
N GLU A 60 -7.42 -4.60 -10.81
CA GLU A 60 -7.52 -6.05 -10.59
C GLU A 60 -6.14 -6.71 -10.49
N GLN A 61 -5.19 -6.30 -11.33
CA GLN A 61 -3.82 -6.83 -11.30
C GLN A 61 -3.13 -6.45 -9.98
N LEU A 62 -3.23 -5.18 -9.59
CA LEU A 62 -2.67 -4.71 -8.32
C LEU A 62 -3.32 -5.38 -7.12
N GLY A 63 -4.66 -5.43 -7.10
CA GLY A 63 -5.41 -6.08 -6.02
C GLY A 63 -5.07 -7.57 -5.89
N ALA A 64 -4.95 -8.30 -7.00
CA ALA A 64 -4.56 -9.71 -6.99
C ALA A 64 -3.12 -9.91 -6.49
N ALA A 65 -2.17 -9.08 -6.94
CA ALA A 65 -0.79 -9.15 -6.48
C ALA A 65 -0.70 -8.90 -4.96
N LEU A 66 -1.31 -7.81 -4.49
CA LEU A 66 -1.34 -7.44 -3.07
C LEU A 66 -2.01 -8.52 -2.20
N ALA A 67 -3.12 -9.08 -2.67
CA ALA A 67 -3.84 -10.15 -1.96
C ALA A 67 -3.07 -11.47 -1.90
N SER A 68 -2.31 -11.79 -2.95
CA SER A 68 -1.48 -13.00 -3.01
C SER A 68 -0.23 -12.89 -2.14
N GLY A 69 0.27 -11.68 -1.88
CA GLY A 69 1.58 -11.49 -1.27
C GLY A 69 2.74 -11.81 -2.23
N GLU A 70 2.43 -12.17 -3.48
CA GLU A 70 3.37 -12.48 -4.56
C GLU A 70 3.38 -11.31 -5.53
N PHE A 71 4.20 -10.30 -5.22
CA PHE A 71 4.48 -9.18 -6.10
C PHE A 71 5.96 -9.19 -6.48
N ASP A 72 6.23 -8.99 -7.76
CA ASP A 72 7.59 -8.81 -8.25
C ASP A 72 8.26 -7.61 -7.58
N LEU A 73 9.58 -7.68 -7.45
CA LEU A 73 10.39 -6.58 -6.93
C LEU A 73 10.13 -5.28 -7.73
N ASP A 74 9.86 -5.40 -9.03
CA ASP A 74 9.49 -4.28 -9.90
C ASP A 74 8.24 -3.54 -9.40
N LEU A 75 7.18 -4.28 -9.04
CA LEU A 75 5.94 -3.69 -8.54
C LEU A 75 6.14 -3.03 -7.18
N THR A 76 6.92 -3.67 -6.30
CA THR A 76 7.30 -3.08 -5.01
C THR A 76 8.06 -1.78 -5.19
N LEU A 77 9.01 -1.72 -6.13
CA LEU A 77 9.77 -0.51 -6.44
C LEU A 77 8.88 0.59 -7.03
N GLU A 78 7.91 0.27 -7.88
CA GLU A 78 6.95 1.25 -8.40
C GLU A 78 6.06 1.81 -7.30
N ILE A 79 5.55 0.96 -6.41
CA ILE A 79 4.77 1.40 -5.25
C ILE A 79 5.63 2.33 -4.38
N MET A 80 6.87 1.94 -4.06
CA MET A 80 7.78 2.78 -3.28
C MET A 80 8.07 4.12 -3.97
N LYS A 81 8.22 4.16 -5.30
CA LYS A 81 8.37 5.43 -6.03
C LYS A 81 7.12 6.31 -5.89
N VAL A 82 5.93 5.73 -6.03
CA VAL A 82 4.67 6.49 -5.86
C VAL A 82 4.57 7.04 -4.45
N VAL A 83 4.89 6.23 -3.45
CA VAL A 83 4.92 6.62 -2.03
C VAL A 83 5.90 7.76 -1.80
N ASP A 84 7.15 7.63 -2.26
CA ASP A 84 8.20 8.64 -2.12
C ASP A 84 7.82 9.97 -2.82
N LEU A 85 7.28 9.89 -4.04
CA LEU A 85 6.76 11.05 -4.77
C LEU A 85 5.58 11.71 -4.04
N HIS A 86 4.72 10.92 -3.41
CA HIS A 86 3.59 11.41 -2.63
C HIS A 86 4.06 12.15 -1.37
N MET A 87 4.98 11.56 -0.62
CA MET A 87 5.55 12.13 0.61
C MET A 87 6.36 13.40 0.32
N SER A 88 7.08 13.44 -0.80
CA SER A 88 7.86 14.61 -1.22
C SER A 88 6.97 15.79 -1.65
N GLY A 89 5.75 15.52 -2.14
CA GLY A 89 4.76 16.55 -2.47
C GLY A 89 3.93 17.06 -1.28
N GLY A 90 3.82 16.30 -0.21
CA GLY A 90 2.97 16.60 0.95
C GLY A 90 3.64 17.40 2.08
N HIS A 91 4.98 17.41 2.17
CA HIS A 91 5.68 18.13 3.23
C HIS A 91 5.97 19.59 2.84
N SER A 92 4.91 20.37 2.66
CA SER A 92 4.97 21.83 2.55
C SER A 92 3.77 22.46 3.26
N ASP A 93 3.53 22.11 4.53
CA ASP A 93 2.94 23.08 5.47
C ASP A 93 3.08 22.63 6.94
N SER A 94 3.50 23.62 7.77
CA SER A 94 3.45 23.73 9.25
C SER A 94 4.53 23.07 10.12
#